data_AF-A0A1A9W246-F1
#
_entry.id   AF-A0A1A9W246-F1
#
_cell.length_a   1.000
_cell.length_b   1.000
_cell.length_c   1.000
_cell.angle_alpha   90.00
_cell.angle_beta   90.00
_cell.angle_gamma   90.00
#
_symmetry.space_group_name_H-M   'P 1'
#
loop_
_entity.id
_entity.type
_entity.pdbx_description
1 polymer ?
#
loop_
_entity_poly.entity_id
_entity_poly.type
_entity_poly.pdbx_seq_one_letter_code
_entity_poly.pdbx_strand_id
1 'polypeptide(L)'
;MTILHVYIQFISRAIQYYQDSGQTLSFKIKEQRQQPGGSRLGGPLRYPHAILLWLRCNQDILNRRLDKRVDAMLEEGLLREIRTFYNEHNPNKSLLSADNSLYTKGVLQTIGFKEFIPYLEQFDAANDEQIETYLKANGYKMPTQAAITGSVTQLPVGLNILNTCLNELKLVTQRYSKRQQKWINNRLLACKDRQVPDIYELDTSDVNYWKENIYKRAISNYCTICQRQFVGEYQWNLHLKSNKHKKRKEGEKKRAKLQIIEKGSNEIENTQ
;
A
#
# COMPACT_ATOMS: atom_id res chain seq x y z
N MET A 1 -5.37 2.08 -26.04
CA MET A 1 -6.18 0.95 -25.54
C MET A 1 -6.53 1.04 -24.04
N THR A 2 -5.70 1.61 -23.18
CA THR A 2 -5.96 1.66 -21.71
C THR A 2 -7.02 2.67 -21.26
N ILE A 3 -7.13 3.82 -21.92
CA ILE A 3 -8.13 4.84 -21.55
C ILE A 3 -9.55 4.34 -21.87
N LEU A 4 -9.76 3.79 -23.07
CA LEU A 4 -11.07 3.29 -23.52
C LEU A 4 -11.64 2.20 -22.59
N HIS A 5 -10.80 1.27 -22.12
CA HIS A 5 -11.22 0.17 -21.25
C HIS A 5 -11.68 0.65 -19.86
N VAL A 6 -11.02 1.67 -19.29
CA VAL A 6 -11.44 2.29 -18.02
C VAL A 6 -12.80 2.97 -18.15
N TYR A 7 -13.05 3.63 -19.29
CA TYR A 7 -14.36 4.23 -19.56
C TYR A 7 -15.46 3.17 -19.69
N ILE A 8 -15.19 2.03 -20.33
CA ILE A 8 -16.17 0.94 -20.48
C ILE A 8 -16.57 0.39 -19.10
N GLN A 9 -15.62 0.11 -18.21
CA GLN A 9 -15.93 -0.37 -16.87
C GLN A 9 -16.71 0.67 -16.04
N PHE A 10 -16.36 1.95 -16.16
CA PHE A 10 -17.08 3.04 -15.51
C PHE A 10 -18.52 3.16 -16.02
N ILE A 11 -18.72 3.12 -17.35
CA ILE A 11 -20.04 3.19 -17.97
C ILE A 11 -20.89 1.98 -17.56
N SER A 12 -20.33 0.77 -17.64
CA SER A 12 -21.01 -0.46 -17.22
C SER A 12 -21.46 -0.36 -15.76
N ARG A 13 -20.59 0.09 -14.85
CA ARG A 13 -20.95 0.26 -13.43
C ARG A 13 -22.00 1.36 -13.21
N ALA A 14 -21.95 2.44 -13.99
CA ALA A 14 -22.94 3.52 -13.91
C ALA A 14 -24.33 3.06 -14.37
N ILE A 15 -24.41 2.28 -15.45
CA ILE A 15 -25.65 1.68 -15.95
C ILE A 15 -26.21 0.69 -14.92
N GLN A 16 -25.36 -0.21 -14.41
CA GLN A 16 -25.76 -1.18 -13.39
C GLN A 16 -26.35 -0.47 -12.16
N TYR A 17 -25.68 0.58 -11.67
CA TYR A 17 -26.20 1.36 -10.54
C TYR A 17 -27.58 1.97 -10.83
N TYR A 18 -27.80 2.47 -12.04
CA TYR A 18 -29.09 3.02 -12.46
C TYR A 18 -30.19 1.95 -12.51
N GLN A 19 -29.87 0.76 -13.02
CA GLN A 19 -30.81 -0.37 -13.05
C GLN A 19 -31.19 -0.84 -11.64
N ASP A 20 -30.22 -0.90 -10.71
CA ASP A 20 -30.46 -1.38 -9.34
C ASP A 20 -31.21 -0.36 -8.46
N SER A 21 -30.89 0.93 -8.60
CA SER A 21 -31.35 1.98 -7.67
C SER A 21 -32.39 2.94 -8.25
N GLY A 22 -32.60 2.94 -9.57
CA GLY A 22 -33.40 3.95 -10.28
C GLY A 22 -32.77 5.35 -10.31
N GLN A 23 -31.59 5.54 -9.70
CA GLN A 23 -30.88 6.83 -9.65
C GLN A 23 -29.59 6.81 -10.45
N THR A 24 -29.22 7.95 -11.04
CA THR A 24 -27.96 8.05 -11.77
C THR A 24 -26.75 8.07 -10.82
N LEU A 25 -25.64 7.45 -11.24
CA LEU A 25 -24.40 7.47 -10.45
C LEU A 25 -23.89 8.91 -10.22
N SER A 26 -24.10 9.81 -11.20
CA SER A 26 -23.75 11.22 -11.09
C SER A 26 -24.54 11.93 -9.99
N PHE A 27 -25.84 11.62 -9.84
CA PHE A 27 -26.67 12.13 -8.76
C PHE A 27 -26.13 11.69 -7.40
N LYS A 28 -25.88 10.38 -7.21
CA LYS A 28 -25.33 9.85 -5.95
C LYS A 28 -23.97 10.47 -5.59
N ILE A 29 -23.08 10.64 -6.57
CA ILE A 29 -21.78 11.29 -6.34
C ILE A 29 -21.98 12.75 -5.91
N LYS A 30 -22.93 13.48 -6.52
CA LYS A 30 -23.23 14.86 -6.14
C LYS A 30 -23.77 14.94 -4.71
N GLU A 31 -24.67 14.04 -4.34
CA GLU A 31 -25.20 13.92 -2.98
C GLU A 31 -24.07 13.67 -1.95
N GLN A 32 -23.18 12.71 -2.21
CA GLN A 32 -22.03 12.45 -1.34
C GLN A 32 -21.13 13.68 -1.15
N ARG A 33 -20.92 14.46 -2.21
CA ARG A 33 -20.10 15.67 -2.17
C ARG A 33 -20.74 16.81 -1.35
N GLN A 34 -22.05 16.83 -1.25
CA GLN A 34 -22.80 17.87 -0.52
C GLN A 34 -22.91 17.59 0.98
N GLN A 35 -22.60 16.37 1.43
CA GLN A 35 -22.57 16.03 2.85
C GLN A 35 -21.50 16.83 3.60
N PRO A 36 -21.72 17.18 4.89
CA PRO A 36 -20.74 17.92 5.69
C PRO A 36 -19.43 17.12 5.81
N GLY A 37 -18.33 17.69 5.30
CA GLY A 37 -17.02 17.03 5.19
C GLY A 37 -16.75 16.33 3.85
N GLY A 38 -17.72 16.34 2.93
CA GLY A 38 -17.57 15.92 1.54
C GLY A 38 -16.70 16.88 0.72
N SER A 39 -16.11 16.37 -0.36
CA SER A 39 -15.27 17.14 -1.28
C SER A 39 -15.38 16.63 -2.71
N ARG A 40 -14.72 17.29 -3.68
CA ARG A 40 -14.69 16.86 -5.10
C ARG A 40 -14.39 15.35 -5.30
N LEU A 41 -13.67 14.73 -4.38
CA LEU A 41 -13.24 13.33 -4.46
C LEU A 41 -14.22 12.32 -3.85
N GLY A 42 -15.23 12.76 -3.10
CA GLY A 42 -16.25 11.89 -2.47
C GLY A 42 -16.83 12.47 -1.18
N GLY A 43 -17.56 11.65 -0.43
CA GLY A 43 -18.16 12.03 0.84
C GLY A 43 -17.17 12.14 2.02
N PRO A 44 -17.70 12.43 3.23
CA PRO A 44 -16.92 12.62 4.44
C PRO A 44 -16.23 11.35 4.93
N LEU A 45 -15.41 11.47 5.97
CA LEU A 45 -14.80 10.30 6.61
C LEU A 45 -15.87 9.47 7.29
N ARG A 46 -15.86 8.16 7.03
CA ARG A 46 -16.70 7.19 7.76
C ARG A 46 -16.38 7.18 9.26
N TYR A 47 -15.11 7.37 9.62
CA TYR A 47 -14.62 7.36 11.00
C TYR A 47 -13.95 8.69 11.35
N PRO A 48 -14.46 9.47 12.32
CA PRO A 48 -13.95 10.80 12.65
C PRO A 48 -12.52 10.84 13.21
N HIS A 49 -12.08 9.76 13.86
CA HIS A 49 -10.78 9.68 14.53
C HIS A 49 -9.80 8.75 13.79
N ALA A 50 -9.96 8.60 12.48
CA ALA A 50 -9.00 7.87 11.67
C ALA A 50 -7.66 8.62 11.65
N ILE A 51 -6.57 7.87 11.79
CA ILE A 51 -5.19 8.38 11.68
C ILE A 51 -4.49 7.61 10.57
N LEU A 52 -3.74 8.33 9.74
CA LEU A 52 -2.93 7.75 8.68
C LEU A 52 -1.44 7.99 8.99
N LEU A 53 -0.73 6.89 9.24
CA LEU A 53 0.73 6.92 9.35
C LEU A 53 1.31 6.71 7.95
N TRP A 54 1.95 7.75 7.41
CA TRP A 54 2.53 7.71 6.07
C TRP A 54 4.04 7.50 6.17
N LEU A 55 4.48 6.27 5.85
CA LEU A 55 5.89 5.94 5.70
C LEU A 55 6.40 6.56 4.39
N ARG A 56 7.19 7.63 4.49
CA ARG A 56 7.81 8.28 3.34
C ARG A 56 9.27 7.87 3.25
N CYS A 57 9.76 7.68 2.04
CA CYS A 57 11.17 7.44 1.74
C CYS A 57 11.57 8.36 0.60
N ASN A 58 12.80 8.86 0.63
CA ASN A 58 13.39 9.53 -0.52
C ASN A 58 13.33 8.61 -1.75
N GLN A 59 12.88 9.14 -2.89
CA GLN A 59 12.60 8.33 -4.08
C GLN A 59 13.85 7.65 -4.65
N ASP A 60 15.02 8.27 -4.60
CA ASP A 60 16.26 7.69 -5.14
C ASP A 60 16.77 6.56 -4.25
N ILE A 61 16.69 6.74 -2.93
CA ILE A 61 17.00 5.69 -1.96
C ILE A 61 16.04 4.51 -2.12
N LEU A 62 14.75 4.80 -2.28
CA LEU A 62 13.73 3.78 -2.49
C LEU A 62 13.95 3.03 -3.79
N ASN A 63 14.26 3.70 -4.90
CA ASN A 63 14.55 3.02 -6.18
C ASN A 63 15.72 2.03 -6.03
N ARG A 64 16.83 2.45 -5.41
CA ARG A 64 17.98 1.56 -5.16
C ARG A 64 17.61 0.36 -4.29
N ARG A 65 16.74 0.55 -3.28
CA ARG A 65 16.25 -0.54 -2.43
C ARG A 65 15.33 -1.50 -3.19
N LEU A 66 14.46 -0.96 -4.05
CA LEU A 66 13.56 -1.77 -4.87
C LEU A 66 14.35 -2.62 -5.86
N ASP A 67 15.40 -2.06 -6.48
CA ASP A 67 16.26 -2.80 -7.40
C ASP A 67 16.99 -3.94 -6.67
N LYS A 68 17.62 -3.63 -5.52
CA LYS A 68 18.25 -4.65 -4.66
C LYS A 68 17.26 -5.71 -4.18
N ARG A 69 16.01 -5.34 -3.91
CA ARG A 69 14.97 -6.28 -3.51
C ARG A 69 14.65 -7.24 -4.64
N VAL A 70 14.58 -6.77 -5.89
CA VAL A 70 14.37 -7.67 -7.06
C VAL A 70 15.56 -8.62 -7.22
N ASP A 71 16.79 -8.14 -7.00
CA ASP A 71 17.97 -9.00 -7.02
C ASP A 71 17.89 -10.09 -5.93
N ALA A 72 17.52 -9.72 -4.70
CA ALA A 72 17.30 -10.66 -3.60
C ALA A 72 16.14 -11.63 -3.87
N MET A 73 15.04 -11.16 -4.49
CA MET A 73 13.92 -12.02 -4.89
C MET A 73 14.39 -13.13 -5.84
N LEU A 74 15.29 -12.81 -6.78
CA LEU A 74 15.85 -13.81 -7.68
C LEU A 74 16.67 -14.86 -6.94
N GLU A 75 17.50 -14.43 -5.98
CA GLU A 75 18.27 -15.32 -5.10
C GLU A 75 17.35 -16.22 -4.24
N GLU A 76 16.24 -15.68 -3.75
CA GLU A 76 15.25 -16.39 -2.93
C GLU A 76 14.34 -17.35 -3.75
N GLY A 77 14.47 -17.38 -5.08
CA GLY A 77 13.77 -18.36 -5.93
C GLY A 77 12.59 -17.82 -6.74
N LEU A 78 12.57 -16.52 -7.06
CA LEU A 78 11.56 -15.88 -7.91
C LEU A 78 11.25 -16.67 -9.19
N LEU A 79 12.28 -17.17 -9.87
CA LEU A 79 12.11 -17.89 -11.15
C LEU A 79 11.25 -19.16 -10.97
N ARG A 80 11.52 -19.92 -9.90
CA ARG A 80 10.77 -21.14 -9.55
C ARG A 80 9.31 -20.82 -9.20
N GLU A 81 9.08 -19.76 -8.43
CA GLU A 81 7.73 -19.33 -8.05
C GLU A 81 6.91 -18.93 -9.28
N ILE A 82 7.49 -18.10 -10.16
CA ILE A 82 6.83 -17.65 -11.38
C ILE A 82 6.52 -18.83 -12.31
N ARG A 83 7.46 -19.78 -12.47
CA ARG A 83 7.24 -20.98 -13.27
C ARG A 83 6.11 -21.85 -12.74
N THR A 84 6.11 -22.08 -11.42
CA THR A 84 5.05 -22.85 -10.74
C THR A 84 3.70 -22.19 -10.97
N PHE A 85 3.62 -20.88 -10.74
CA PHE A 85 2.40 -20.11 -10.95
C PHE A 85 1.94 -20.15 -12.40
N TYR A 86 2.85 -20.03 -13.36
CA TYR A 86 2.55 -20.15 -14.80
C TYR A 86 1.94 -21.51 -15.12
N ASN A 87 2.55 -22.60 -14.65
CA ASN A 87 2.08 -23.95 -14.94
C ASN A 87 0.69 -24.23 -14.32
N GLU A 88 0.46 -23.76 -13.09
CA GLU A 88 -0.85 -23.90 -12.42
C GLU A 88 -1.96 -23.11 -13.11
N HIS A 89 -1.64 -21.91 -13.62
CA HIS A 89 -2.62 -20.98 -14.19
C HIS A 89 -2.68 -20.99 -15.72
N ASN A 90 -1.95 -21.90 -16.37
CA ASN A 90 -1.98 -22.10 -17.81
C ASN A 90 -2.57 -23.48 -18.20
N PRO A 91 -3.84 -23.78 -17.85
CA PRO A 91 -4.40 -25.11 -18.06
C PRO A 91 -4.70 -25.46 -19.53
N ASN A 92 -4.59 -24.55 -20.50
CA ASN A 92 -4.71 -24.87 -21.92
C ASN A 92 -4.06 -23.77 -22.79
N LYS A 93 -3.10 -24.17 -23.64
CA LYS A 93 -2.51 -23.37 -24.74
C LYS A 93 -3.53 -22.71 -25.71
N SER A 94 -4.84 -22.92 -25.50
CA SER A 94 -5.95 -22.38 -26.30
C SER A 94 -6.60 -21.11 -25.74
N LEU A 95 -6.26 -20.64 -24.54
CA LEU A 95 -6.83 -19.40 -23.97
C LEU A 95 -5.94 -18.16 -24.13
N LEU A 96 -4.68 -18.37 -24.50
CA LEU A 96 -3.72 -17.28 -24.75
C LEU A 96 -3.79 -16.76 -26.19
N SER A 97 -4.57 -17.41 -27.07
CA SER A 97 -4.94 -16.85 -28.35
C SER A 97 -5.97 -15.74 -28.16
N ALA A 98 -5.47 -14.51 -28.29
CA ALA A 98 -6.16 -13.32 -28.79
C ALA A 98 -6.75 -12.29 -27.82
N ASP A 99 -6.67 -12.43 -26.49
CA ASP A 99 -7.13 -11.32 -25.64
C ASP A 99 -6.25 -11.03 -24.42
N ASN A 100 -5.52 -9.90 -24.49
CA ASN A 100 -4.80 -9.23 -23.40
C ASN A 100 -5.67 -8.91 -22.15
N SER A 101 -6.96 -9.26 -22.20
CA SER A 101 -7.98 -9.13 -21.18
C SER A 101 -7.73 -9.99 -19.93
N LEU A 102 -7.07 -11.15 -20.05
CA LEU A 102 -6.84 -12.06 -18.92
C LEU A 102 -5.93 -11.45 -17.83
N TYR A 103 -4.86 -10.76 -18.23
CA TYR A 103 -3.94 -10.08 -17.31
C TYR A 103 -4.52 -8.81 -16.68
N THR A 104 -5.79 -8.51 -16.94
CA THR A 104 -6.53 -7.40 -16.35
C THR A 104 -7.48 -7.83 -15.24
N LYS A 105 -7.43 -9.08 -14.77
CA LYS A 105 -8.33 -9.56 -13.70
C LYS A 105 -7.60 -10.41 -12.67
N GLY A 106 -7.99 -10.25 -11.39
CA GLY A 106 -7.55 -11.11 -10.30
C GLY A 106 -6.04 -11.10 -10.04
N VAL A 107 -5.52 -12.24 -9.61
CA VAL A 107 -4.10 -12.43 -9.24
C VAL A 107 -3.17 -12.22 -10.45
N LEU A 108 -3.66 -12.36 -11.68
CA LEU A 108 -2.86 -12.16 -12.89
C LEU A 108 -2.45 -10.69 -13.14
N GLN A 109 -3.00 -9.73 -12.37
CA GLN A 109 -2.56 -8.33 -12.38
C GLN A 109 -1.29 -8.07 -11.56
N THR A 110 -0.78 -9.07 -10.83
CA THR A 110 0.40 -8.89 -9.96
C THR A 110 1.59 -8.36 -10.74
N ILE A 111 2.34 -7.48 -10.08
CA ILE A 111 3.62 -7.01 -10.60
C ILE A 111 4.63 -8.17 -10.47
N GLY A 112 5.29 -8.53 -11.56
CA GLY A 112 6.32 -9.58 -11.57
C GLY A 112 5.90 -10.87 -12.26
N PHE A 113 4.64 -11.05 -12.65
CA PHE A 113 4.25 -12.22 -13.45
C PHE A 113 4.25 -11.91 -14.94
N LYS A 114 3.49 -10.90 -15.36
CA LYS A 114 3.31 -10.56 -16.77
C LYS A 114 4.60 -10.16 -17.48
N GLU A 115 5.55 -9.57 -16.74
CA GLU A 115 6.86 -9.18 -17.28
C GLU A 115 7.68 -10.40 -17.72
N PHE A 116 7.40 -11.59 -17.16
CA PHE A 116 8.12 -12.83 -17.45
C PHE A 116 7.44 -13.71 -18.49
N ILE A 117 6.24 -13.36 -18.98
CA ILE A 117 5.54 -14.11 -20.04
C ILE A 117 6.45 -14.39 -21.25
N PRO A 118 7.21 -13.41 -21.81
CA PRO A 118 8.05 -13.66 -22.97
C PRO A 118 9.12 -14.74 -22.74
N TYR A 119 9.60 -14.85 -21.50
CA TYR A 119 10.54 -15.89 -21.08
C TYR A 119 9.85 -17.24 -20.90
N LEU A 120 8.74 -17.26 -20.15
CA LEU A 120 8.03 -18.50 -19.78
C LEU A 120 7.42 -19.22 -20.98
N GLU A 121 7.04 -18.50 -22.04
CA GLU A 121 6.50 -19.07 -23.28
C GLU A 121 7.57 -19.75 -24.15
N GLN A 122 8.83 -19.31 -24.03
CA GLN A 122 9.93 -19.78 -24.88
C GLN A 122 10.81 -20.85 -24.22
N PHE A 123 10.86 -20.87 -22.89
CA PHE A 123 11.76 -21.74 -22.13
C PHE A 123 10.99 -22.61 -21.15
N ASP A 124 11.54 -23.79 -20.87
CA ASP A 124 10.96 -24.78 -19.96
C ASP A 124 11.69 -24.84 -18.60
N ALA A 125 11.28 -25.77 -17.75
CA ALA A 125 11.89 -25.97 -16.44
C ALA A 125 13.35 -26.44 -16.52
N ALA A 126 13.75 -27.15 -17.58
CA ALA A 126 15.14 -27.60 -17.75
C ALA A 126 16.06 -26.40 -18.07
N ASN A 127 15.57 -25.42 -18.83
CA ASN A 127 16.28 -24.16 -19.03
C ASN A 127 16.41 -23.36 -17.73
N ASP A 128 15.35 -23.33 -16.90
CA ASP A 128 15.37 -22.65 -15.60
C ASP A 128 16.48 -23.23 -14.69
N GLU A 129 16.63 -24.55 -14.63
CA GLU A 129 17.67 -25.22 -13.84
C GLU A 129 19.09 -24.87 -14.32
N GLN A 130 19.31 -24.79 -15.63
CA GLN A 130 20.60 -24.39 -16.22
C GLN A 130 20.95 -22.94 -15.85
N ILE A 131 19.96 -22.05 -15.95
CA ILE A 131 20.13 -20.65 -15.55
C ILE A 131 20.39 -20.56 -14.05
N GLU A 132 19.62 -21.24 -13.22
CA GLU A 132 19.79 -21.19 -11.76
C GLU A 132 21.16 -21.73 -11.33
N THR A 133 21.65 -22.78 -11.98
CA THR A 133 23.01 -23.32 -11.74
C THR A 133 24.08 -22.29 -12.09
N TYR A 134 23.95 -21.63 -13.24
CA TYR A 134 24.85 -20.54 -13.64
C TYR A 134 24.79 -19.37 -12.66
N LEU A 135 23.60 -18.98 -12.20
CA LEU A 135 23.43 -17.88 -11.24
C LEU A 135 24.04 -18.19 -9.89
N LYS A 136 23.85 -19.41 -9.37
CA LYS A 136 24.49 -19.87 -8.13
C LYS A 136 26.02 -19.78 -8.23
N ALA A 137 26.59 -20.23 -9.35
CA ALA A 137 28.04 -20.16 -9.58
C ALA A 137 28.59 -18.73 -9.62
N ASN A 138 27.77 -17.75 -10.01
CA ASN A 138 28.16 -16.33 -10.13
C ASN A 138 27.62 -15.45 -8.98
N GLY A 139 27.11 -16.05 -7.89
CA GLY A 139 26.57 -15.32 -6.75
C GLY A 139 25.35 -14.45 -7.10
N TYR A 140 24.47 -14.96 -7.96
CA TYR A 140 23.23 -14.33 -8.45
C TYR A 140 23.41 -12.96 -9.10
N LYS A 141 24.63 -12.60 -9.50
CA LYS A 141 24.90 -11.37 -10.24
C LYS A 141 24.53 -11.58 -11.70
N MET A 142 23.60 -10.77 -12.20
CA MET A 142 23.30 -10.73 -13.63
C MET A 142 24.54 -10.26 -14.43
N PRO A 143 24.84 -10.89 -15.57
CA PRO A 143 25.91 -10.41 -16.44
C PRO A 143 25.57 -9.01 -16.97
N THR A 144 26.58 -8.14 -17.05
CA THR A 144 26.41 -6.80 -17.62
C THR A 144 26.14 -6.90 -19.12
N GLN A 145 25.37 -5.97 -19.70
CA GLN A 145 25.05 -5.96 -21.13
C GLN A 145 26.28 -6.09 -22.06
N ALA A 146 27.43 -5.55 -21.67
CA ALA A 146 28.69 -5.70 -22.41
C ALA A 146 29.29 -7.13 -22.36
N ALA A 147 29.04 -7.88 -21.29
CA ALA A 147 29.44 -9.28 -21.17
C ALA A 147 28.48 -10.22 -21.92
N ILE A 148 27.24 -9.79 -22.18
CA ILE A 148 26.24 -10.55 -22.95
C ILE A 148 26.53 -10.46 -24.46
N THR A 149 27.06 -9.33 -24.94
CA THR A 149 27.46 -9.14 -26.36
C THR A 149 28.89 -9.60 -26.65
N GLY A 150 29.74 -9.72 -25.64
CA GLY A 150 31.11 -10.25 -25.75
C GLY A 150 31.17 -11.77 -25.80
N SER A 151 31.30 -12.32 -27.00
CA SER A 151 31.38 -13.74 -27.34
C SER A 151 32.62 -14.48 -26.77
N VAL A 152 32.67 -14.78 -25.46
CA VAL A 152 33.77 -15.61 -24.88
C VAL A 152 33.31 -16.64 -23.83
N THR A 153 32.12 -16.53 -23.23
CA THR A 153 31.60 -17.53 -22.26
C THR A 153 30.26 -18.10 -22.72
N GLN A 154 30.11 -19.43 -22.69
CA GLN A 154 28.85 -20.11 -23.01
C GLN A 154 27.78 -19.71 -21.98
N LEU A 155 26.97 -18.70 -22.31
CA LEU A 155 25.85 -18.26 -21.49
C LEU A 155 24.67 -19.24 -21.67
N PRO A 156 23.94 -19.58 -20.60
CA PRO A 156 22.72 -20.37 -20.70
C PRO A 156 21.73 -19.73 -21.67
N VAL A 157 21.07 -20.58 -22.45
CA VAL A 157 20.00 -20.16 -23.37
C VAL A 157 18.86 -19.52 -22.55
N GLY A 158 18.36 -18.36 -23.01
CA GLY A 158 17.27 -17.63 -22.34
C GLY A 158 17.69 -16.63 -21.26
N LEU A 159 18.96 -16.62 -20.83
CA LEU A 159 19.45 -15.71 -19.79
C LEU A 159 19.28 -14.22 -20.16
N ASN A 160 19.47 -13.85 -21.43
CA ASN A 160 19.30 -12.48 -21.89
C ASN A 160 17.82 -12.04 -21.83
N ILE A 161 16.91 -12.93 -22.18
CA ILE A 161 15.46 -12.68 -22.11
C ILE A 161 15.06 -12.54 -20.63
N LEU A 162 15.54 -13.43 -19.76
CA LEU A 162 15.31 -13.32 -18.32
C LEU A 162 15.82 -11.99 -17.75
N ASN A 163 17.02 -11.55 -18.14
CA ASN A 163 17.57 -10.26 -17.72
C ASN A 163 16.69 -9.09 -18.19
N THR A 164 16.14 -9.17 -19.41
CA THR A 164 15.19 -8.18 -19.91
C THR A 164 13.91 -8.14 -19.05
N CYS A 165 13.33 -9.32 -18.73
CA CYS A 165 12.17 -9.43 -17.85
C CYS A 165 12.43 -8.87 -16.45
N LEU A 166 13.62 -9.11 -15.88
CA LEU A 166 14.03 -8.56 -14.58
C LEU A 166 14.16 -7.04 -14.60
N ASN A 167 14.71 -6.47 -15.68
CA ASN A 167 14.81 -5.02 -15.84
C ASN A 167 13.43 -4.37 -15.98
N GLU A 168 12.52 -5.01 -16.72
CA GLU A 168 11.13 -4.57 -16.78
C GLU A 168 10.46 -4.64 -15.40
N LEU A 169 10.66 -5.72 -14.64
CA LEU A 169 10.17 -5.86 -13.27
C LEU A 169 10.65 -4.71 -12.36
N LYS A 170 11.95 -4.39 -12.39
CA LYS A 170 12.51 -3.25 -11.63
C LYS A 170 11.82 -1.95 -12.02
N LEU A 171 11.70 -1.70 -13.31
CA LEU A 171 11.10 -0.48 -13.85
C LEU A 171 9.60 -0.35 -13.51
N VAL A 172 8.80 -1.42 -13.61
CA VAL A 172 7.38 -1.37 -13.23
C VAL A 172 7.19 -1.18 -11.72
N THR A 173 8.09 -1.75 -10.91
CA THR A 173 8.10 -1.59 -9.45
C THR A 173 8.37 -0.13 -9.06
N GLN A 174 9.37 0.51 -9.70
CA GLN A 174 9.65 1.93 -9.51
C GLN A 174 8.48 2.82 -9.97
N ARG A 175 7.88 2.52 -11.13
CA ARG A 175 6.69 3.24 -11.61
C ARG A 175 5.51 3.11 -10.65
N TYR A 176 5.32 1.94 -10.05
CA TYR A 176 4.28 1.70 -9.07
C TYR A 176 4.50 2.54 -7.80
N SER A 177 5.74 2.56 -7.26
CA SER A 177 6.11 3.44 -6.14
C SER A 177 5.80 4.91 -6.43
N LYS A 178 6.20 5.43 -7.60
CA LYS A 178 5.91 6.82 -7.99
C LYS A 178 4.41 7.08 -8.11
N ARG A 179 3.65 6.10 -8.63
CA ARG A 179 2.19 6.18 -8.72
C ARG A 179 1.54 6.23 -7.34
N GLN A 180 2.01 5.43 -6.38
CA GLN A 180 1.52 5.47 -4.99
C GLN A 180 1.77 6.84 -4.36
N GLN A 181 2.99 7.39 -4.48
CA GLN A 181 3.29 8.73 -3.97
C GLN A 181 2.40 9.81 -4.62
N LYS A 182 2.25 9.77 -5.95
CA LYS A 182 1.36 10.70 -6.67
C LYS A 182 -0.09 10.55 -6.21
N TRP A 183 -0.56 9.34 -5.96
CA TRP A 183 -1.91 9.09 -5.45
C TRP A 183 -2.08 9.67 -4.05
N ILE A 184 -1.15 9.42 -3.13
CA ILE A 184 -1.17 9.97 -1.77
C ILE A 184 -1.18 11.50 -1.82
N ASN A 185 -0.26 12.11 -2.57
CA ASN A 185 -0.17 13.55 -2.71
C ASN A 185 -1.48 14.14 -3.26
N ASN A 186 -2.02 13.60 -4.35
CA ASN A 186 -3.20 14.17 -5.00
C ASN A 186 -4.52 13.86 -4.28
N ARG A 187 -4.61 12.70 -3.62
CA ARG A 187 -5.84 12.22 -2.98
C ARG A 187 -5.96 12.68 -1.54
N LEU A 188 -4.84 12.80 -0.84
CA LEU A 188 -4.81 13.03 0.60
C LEU A 188 -4.22 14.40 0.97
N LEU A 189 -3.23 14.92 0.25
CA LEU A 189 -2.54 16.17 0.62
C LEU A 189 -2.98 17.40 -0.19
N ALA A 190 -3.34 17.22 -1.45
CA ALA A 190 -3.63 18.33 -2.35
C ALA A 190 -5.01 18.99 -2.12
N CYS A 191 -5.93 18.34 -1.42
CA CYS A 191 -7.30 18.81 -1.26
C CYS A 191 -7.51 19.40 0.14
N LYS A 192 -7.52 20.74 0.23
CA LYS A 192 -7.74 21.48 1.48
C LYS A 192 -9.20 21.45 1.96
N ASP A 193 -10.14 21.26 1.04
CA ASP A 193 -11.58 21.34 1.31
C ASP A 193 -12.20 20.02 1.79
N ARG A 194 -11.38 18.98 1.98
CA ARG A 194 -11.85 17.65 2.37
C ARG A 194 -11.55 17.38 3.84
N GLN A 195 -12.49 16.72 4.52
CA GLN A 195 -12.15 16.02 5.75
C GLN A 195 -11.24 14.82 5.41
N VAL A 196 -9.93 15.00 5.59
CA VAL A 196 -8.94 13.93 5.49
C VAL A 196 -8.55 13.47 6.89
N PRO A 197 -8.22 12.17 7.09
CA PRO A 197 -7.71 11.71 8.37
C PRO A 197 -6.43 12.46 8.71
N ASP A 198 -6.10 12.61 10.00
CA ASP A 198 -4.83 13.23 10.38
C ASP A 198 -3.66 12.38 9.85
N ILE A 199 -2.77 13.01 9.07
CA ILE A 199 -1.66 12.34 8.40
C ILE A 199 -0.36 12.67 9.11
N TYR A 200 0.35 11.63 9.55
CA TYR A 200 1.66 11.76 10.17
C TYR A 200 2.71 11.16 9.26
N GLU A 201 3.56 12.04 8.72
CA GLU A 201 4.69 11.63 7.91
C GLU A 201 5.80 11.07 8.81
N LEU A 202 6.29 9.89 8.44
CA LEU A 202 7.36 9.15 9.11
C LEU A 202 8.45 8.86 8.08
N ASP A 203 9.63 9.43 8.27
CA ASP A 203 10.75 9.26 7.35
C ASP A 203 11.44 7.90 7.56
N THR A 204 11.54 7.14 6.47
CA THR A 204 12.12 5.80 6.37
C THR A 204 13.37 5.77 5.49
N SER A 205 13.86 6.94 5.08
CA SER A 205 15.01 7.09 4.19
C SER A 205 16.28 6.48 4.77
N ASP A 206 16.49 6.54 6.08
CA ASP A 206 17.61 5.88 6.76
C ASP A 206 17.09 4.83 7.75
N VAL A 207 17.52 3.58 7.55
CA VAL A 207 17.12 2.43 8.39
C VAL A 207 17.76 2.51 9.78
N ASN A 208 18.94 3.12 9.89
CA ASN A 208 19.66 3.22 11.16
C ASN A 208 18.87 4.01 12.21
N TYR A 209 18.05 4.97 11.77
CA TYR A 209 17.23 5.80 12.65
C TYR A 209 15.77 5.30 12.75
N TRP A 210 15.47 4.05 12.37
CA TRP A 210 14.10 3.50 12.39
C TRP A 210 13.42 3.66 13.75
N LYS A 211 14.13 3.32 14.83
CA LYS A 211 13.58 3.39 16.20
C LYS A 211 13.16 4.80 16.58
N GLU A 212 13.95 5.79 16.20
CA GLU A 212 13.72 7.19 16.54
C GLU A 212 12.69 7.85 15.61
N ASN A 213 12.88 7.71 14.29
CA ASN A 213 12.08 8.42 13.29
C ASN A 213 10.72 7.80 13.02
N ILE A 214 10.55 6.51 13.32
CA ILE A 214 9.32 5.78 13.00
C ILE A 214 8.69 5.28 14.29
N TYR A 215 9.36 4.37 15.02
CA TYR A 215 8.71 3.70 16.16
C TYR A 215 8.24 4.70 17.23
N LYS A 216 9.14 5.54 17.76
CA LYS A 216 8.77 6.55 18.78
C LYS A 216 7.74 7.57 18.31
N ARG A 217 7.73 7.87 17.00
CA ARG A 217 6.79 8.82 16.40
C ARG A 217 5.44 8.19 16.07
N ALA A 218 5.40 6.89 15.78
CA ALA A 218 4.19 6.15 15.41
C ALA A 218 3.36 5.70 16.63
N ILE A 219 3.96 5.59 17.81
CA ILE A 219 3.25 5.23 19.05
C ILE A 219 2.10 6.21 19.27
N SER A 220 0.87 5.71 19.14
CA SER A 220 -0.32 6.49 19.42
C SER A 220 -0.79 6.28 20.85
N ASN A 221 -1.11 7.37 21.54
CA ASN A 221 -1.64 7.37 22.89
C ASN A 221 -3.00 8.05 22.87
N TYR A 222 -4.00 7.41 23.47
CA TYR A 222 -5.34 7.98 23.61
C TYR A 222 -5.55 8.51 25.03
N CYS A 223 -5.94 9.79 25.13
CA CYS A 223 -6.37 10.36 26.41
C CYS A 223 -7.86 10.14 26.61
N THR A 224 -8.25 9.31 27.57
CA THR A 224 -9.67 9.12 27.95
C THR A 224 -10.27 10.38 28.55
N ILE A 225 -9.51 11.13 29.36
CA ILE A 225 -9.94 12.37 30.05
C ILE A 225 -10.23 13.50 29.04
N CYS A 226 -9.38 13.63 28.04
CA CYS A 226 -9.49 14.69 27.03
C CYS A 226 -10.23 14.21 25.76
N GLN A 227 -10.53 12.92 25.67
CA GLN A 227 -11.09 12.23 24.51
C GLN A 227 -10.36 12.58 23.22
N ARG A 228 -9.03 12.60 23.28
CA ARG A 228 -8.18 13.02 22.16
C ARG A 228 -7.04 12.04 21.97
N GLN A 229 -6.78 11.68 20.72
CA GLN A 229 -5.66 10.84 20.32
C GLN A 229 -4.43 11.71 20.03
N PHE A 230 -3.27 11.23 20.46
CA PHE A 230 -1.97 11.84 20.27
C PHE A 230 -1.05 10.84 19.59
N VAL A 231 -0.24 11.30 18.64
CA VAL A 231 0.73 10.47 17.92
C VAL A 231 2.13 10.90 18.31
N GLY A 232 2.92 9.93 18.75
CA GLY A 232 4.27 10.10 19.28
C GLY A 232 4.33 10.33 20.79
N GLU A 233 5.36 9.78 21.42
CA GLU A 233 5.60 9.95 22.87
C GLU A 233 5.80 11.41 23.27
N TYR A 234 6.45 12.21 22.42
CA TYR A 234 6.71 13.61 22.71
C TYR A 234 5.40 14.43 22.85
N GLN A 235 4.51 14.31 21.87
CA GLN A 235 3.20 14.99 21.87
C GLN A 235 2.34 14.52 23.05
N TRP A 236 2.38 13.23 23.37
CA TRP A 236 1.71 12.64 24.52
C TRP A 236 2.21 13.20 25.86
N ASN A 237 3.53 13.24 26.05
CA ASN A 237 4.15 13.77 27.26
C ASN A 237 3.87 15.27 27.45
N LEU A 238 3.89 16.06 26.37
CA LEU A 238 3.47 17.45 26.40
C LEU A 238 1.99 17.59 26.79
N HIS A 239 1.12 16.75 26.23
CA HIS A 239 -0.30 16.74 26.57
C HIS A 239 -0.55 16.47 28.06
N LEU A 240 0.08 15.41 28.61
CA LEU A 240 -0.06 15.06 30.03
C LEU A 240 0.40 16.17 30.97
N LYS A 241 1.43 16.93 30.57
CA LYS A 241 1.96 18.07 31.34
C LYS A 241 1.12 19.35 31.18
N SER A 242 0.25 19.42 30.15
CA SER A 242 -0.53 20.62 29.83
C SER A 242 -1.54 20.99 30.93
N ASN A 243 -1.68 22.29 31.18
CA ASN A 243 -2.65 22.81 32.17
C ASN A 243 -4.09 22.44 31.83
N LYS A 244 -4.42 22.33 30.53
CA LYS A 244 -5.76 21.94 30.06
C LYS A 244 -6.09 20.49 30.46
N HIS A 245 -5.15 19.57 30.31
CA HIS A 245 -5.31 18.19 30.76
C HIS A 245 -5.46 18.09 32.27
N LYS A 246 -4.58 18.76 33.03
CA LYS A 246 -4.62 18.77 34.51
C LYS A 246 -5.95 19.30 35.04
N LYS A 247 -6.45 20.43 34.52
CA LYS A 247 -7.75 21.00 34.90
C LYS A 247 -8.91 20.03 34.62
N ARG A 248 -8.95 19.38 33.46
CA ARG A 248 -10.01 18.39 33.16
C ARG A 248 -9.95 17.20 34.12
N LYS A 249 -8.75 16.66 34.37
CA LYS A 249 -8.54 15.52 35.27
C LYS A 249 -9.01 15.83 36.70
N GLU A 250 -8.73 17.03 37.20
CA GLU A 250 -9.20 17.48 38.52
C GLU A 250 -10.72 17.66 38.55
N GLY A 251 -11.31 18.22 37.50
CA GLY A 251 -12.77 18.35 37.37
C GLY A 251 -13.49 16.99 37.38
N GLU A 252 -12.94 16.01 36.67
CA GLU A 252 -13.48 14.64 36.62
C GLU A 252 -13.39 13.95 37.99
N LYS A 253 -12.26 14.10 38.71
CA LYS A 253 -12.13 13.62 40.10
C LYS A 253 -13.15 14.25 41.05
N LYS A 254 -13.41 15.55 40.93
CA LYS A 254 -14.41 16.24 41.75
C LYS A 254 -15.82 15.71 41.47
N ARG A 255 -16.18 15.54 40.20
CA ARG A 255 -17.46 14.95 39.80
C ARG A 255 -17.64 13.52 40.31
N ALA A 256 -16.61 12.69 40.21
CA ALA A 256 -16.65 11.32 40.72
C ALA A 256 -16.85 11.29 42.25
N LYS A 257 -16.18 12.17 43.01
CA LYS A 257 -16.40 12.29 44.47
C LYS A 257 -17.82 12.70 44.81
N LEU A 258 -18.38 13.70 44.11
CA LEU A 258 -19.75 14.15 44.34
C LEU A 258 -20.76 13.02 44.07
N GLN A 259 -20.58 12.26 43.00
CA GLN A 259 -21.44 11.11 42.68
C GLN A 259 -21.38 9.99 43.74
N ILE A 260 -20.22 9.76 44.35
CA ILE A 260 -20.09 8.76 45.43
C ILE A 260 -20.83 9.24 46.69
N ILE A 261 -20.73 10.54 47.00
CA ILE A 261 -21.44 11.13 48.15
C ILE A 261 -22.95 11.07 47.92
N GLU A 262 -23.44 11.45 46.72
CA GLU A 262 -24.87 11.36 46.37
C GLU A 262 -25.41 9.93 46.43
N LYS A 263 -24.63 8.93 45.96
CA LYS A 263 -25.04 7.52 46.06
C LYS A 263 -25.07 7.03 47.50
N GLY A 264 -24.08 7.40 48.31
CA GLY A 264 -24.06 7.03 49.73
C GLY A 264 -25.24 7.63 50.50
N SER A 265 -25.62 8.88 50.21
CA SER A 265 -26.81 9.50 50.82
C SER A 265 -28.12 8.80 50.42
N ASN A 266 -28.26 8.44 49.13
CA ASN A 266 -29.47 7.76 48.64
C ASN A 266 -29.59 6.30 49.11
N GLU A 267 -28.47 5.63 49.44
CA GLU A 267 -28.50 4.29 50.04
C GLU A 267 -28.88 4.35 51.53
N ILE A 268 -28.43 5.38 52.26
CA ILE A 268 -28.81 5.58 53.67
C ILE A 268 -30.31 5.93 53.78
N GLU A 269 -30.87 6.73 52.86
CA GLU A 269 -32.30 7.04 52.83
C GLU A 269 -33.20 5.85 52.44
N ASN A 270 -32.69 4.85 51.72
CA ASN A 270 -33.46 3.64 51.34
C ASN A 270 -33.34 2.47 52.34
N THR A 271 -32.54 2.62 53.40
CA THR A 271 -32.35 1.57 54.43
C THR A 271 -33.02 1.92 55.77
N GLN A 272 -33.82 2.99 55.81
CA GLN A 272 -34.77 3.33 56.88
C GLN A 272 -36.20 3.07 56.41
#